data_AF-A0A1Z9Q5K9-F1
#
_entry.id   AF-A0A1Z9Q5K9-F1
#
_cell.length_a   1.000
_cell.length_b   1.000
_cell.length_c   1.000
_cell.angle_alpha   90.00
_cell.angle_beta   90.00
_cell.angle_gamma   90.00
#
_symmetry.space_group_name_H-M   'P 1'
#
loop_
_entity.id
_entity.type
_entity.pdbx_description
1 polymer ?
#
loop_
_entity_poly.entity_id
_entity_poly.type
_entity_poly.pdbx_seq_one_letter_code
_entity_poly.pdbx_strand_id
1 'polypeptide(L)'
;MLKVKKKSIKIWNELKPEIDTEKTVKKLTTLKPDSSIMLVGHEPHLTDLISKIISNDGTVDISLKKGGLVHIICNIAKGKISGSLRSIMTPKQLKKLCR
;
A
#
# COMPACT_ATOMS: atom_id res chain seq x y z
N MET A 1 -26.19 3.50 -7.46
CA MET A 1 -25.94 2.15 -6.89
C MET A 1 -24.58 1.65 -7.37
N LEU A 2 -23.53 1.76 -6.56
CA LEU A 2 -22.18 1.29 -6.95
C LEU A 2 -22.18 -0.24 -6.93
N LYS A 3 -22.17 -0.88 -8.10
CA LYS A 3 -22.00 -2.33 -8.23
C LYS A 3 -20.60 -2.71 -7.74
N VAL A 4 -20.49 -3.21 -6.52
CA VAL A 4 -19.24 -3.77 -6.00
C VAL A 4 -18.99 -5.09 -6.72
N LYS A 5 -18.12 -5.09 -7.75
CA LYS A 5 -17.59 -6.31 -8.36
C LYS A 5 -17.00 -7.19 -7.24
N LYS A 6 -17.29 -8.50 -7.27
CA LYS A 6 -16.76 -9.50 -6.32
C LYS A 6 -15.23 -9.44 -6.35
N LYS A 7 -14.62 -8.74 -5.40
CA LYS A 7 -13.16 -8.58 -5.31
C LYS A 7 -12.56 -9.92 -4.88
N SER A 8 -11.66 -10.49 -5.68
CA SER A 8 -10.93 -11.70 -5.30
C SER A 8 -9.85 -11.33 -4.28
N ILE A 9 -9.93 -11.95 -3.10
CA ILE A 9 -8.91 -11.82 -2.06
C ILE A 9 -7.76 -12.77 -2.43
N LYS A 10 -6.53 -12.28 -2.41
CA LYS A 10 -5.33 -13.08 -2.62
C LYS A 10 -4.42 -12.95 -1.40
N ILE A 11 -3.93 -14.08 -0.90
CA ILE A 11 -2.98 -14.12 0.22
C ILE A 11 -1.57 -14.03 -0.35
N TRP A 12 -0.78 -13.07 0.14
CA TRP A 12 0.61 -12.87 -0.25
C TRP A 12 1.52 -13.19 0.94
N ASN A 13 2.38 -14.18 0.79
CA ASN A 13 3.40 -14.49 1.80
C ASN A 13 4.39 -13.34 1.99
N GLU A 14 4.56 -12.52 0.96
CA GLU A 14 5.46 -11.37 0.92
C GLU A 14 5.01 -10.23 1.85
N LEU A 15 3.72 -10.19 2.24
CA LEU A 15 3.17 -9.22 3.19
C LEU A 15 3.33 -9.63 4.66
N LYS A 16 3.99 -10.75 4.94
CA LYS A 16 4.32 -11.16 6.30
C LYS A 16 5.36 -10.20 6.91
N PRO A 17 5.26 -9.89 8.21
CA PRO A 17 6.12 -8.90 8.84
C PRO A 17 7.61 -9.26 8.82
N GLU A 18 7.97 -10.54 8.75
CA GLU A 18 9.38 -10.99 8.76
C GLU A 18 10.04 -10.96 7.36
N ILE A 19 9.27 -10.63 6.32
CA ILE A 19 9.75 -10.67 4.94
C ILE A 19 10.32 -9.31 4.55
N ASP A 20 11.41 -9.34 3.79
CA ASP A 20 11.96 -8.15 3.15
C ASP A 20 10.95 -7.48 2.22
N THR A 21 10.71 -6.19 2.46
CA THR A 21 9.84 -5.32 1.66
C THR A 21 10.21 -5.31 0.17
N GLU A 22 11.46 -5.60 -0.20
CA GLU A 22 11.84 -5.77 -1.62
C GLU A 22 11.07 -6.88 -2.33
N LYS A 23 10.77 -7.99 -1.64
CA LYS A 23 9.97 -9.07 -2.24
C LYS A 23 8.55 -8.61 -2.52
N THR A 24 8.00 -7.79 -1.64
CA THR A 24 6.69 -7.15 -1.85
C THR A 24 6.74 -6.17 -3.03
N VAL A 25 7.77 -5.32 -3.11
CA VAL A 25 7.98 -4.40 -4.24
C VAL A 25 8.06 -5.17 -5.57
N LYS A 26 8.89 -6.21 -5.64
CA LYS A 26 9.02 -7.06 -6.85
C LYS A 26 7.69 -7.67 -7.25
N LYS A 27 6.86 -8.09 -6.28
CA LYS A 27 5.53 -8.61 -6.59
C LYS A 27 4.57 -7.54 -7.09
N LEU A 28 4.62 -6.34 -6.50
CA LEU A 28 3.80 -5.20 -6.94
C LEU A 28 4.09 -4.78 -8.38
N THR A 29 5.36 -4.84 -8.81
CA THR A 29 5.74 -4.48 -10.19
C THR A 29 5.25 -5.47 -11.25
N THR A 30 4.81 -6.67 -10.85
CA THR A 30 4.18 -7.65 -11.77
C THR A 30 2.69 -7.44 -11.99
N LEU A 31 2.07 -6.51 -11.26
CA LEU A 31 0.64 -6.25 -11.38
C LEU A 31 0.32 -5.53 -12.69
N LYS A 32 -0.92 -5.71 -13.16
CA LYS A 32 -1.40 -5.05 -14.38
C LYS A 32 -1.41 -3.52 -14.19
N PRO A 33 -1.04 -2.75 -15.23
CA PRO A 33 -1.23 -1.30 -15.26
C PRO A 33 -2.69 -0.92 -14.93
N ASP A 34 -2.88 0.30 -14.43
CA ASP A 34 -4.19 0.89 -14.11
C ASP A 34 -5.07 0.07 -13.14
N SER A 35 -4.44 -0.78 -12.32
CA SER A 35 -5.14 -1.54 -11.28
C SER A 35 -5.22 -0.77 -9.96
N SER A 36 -6.41 -0.77 -9.35
CA SER A 36 -6.58 -0.32 -7.96
C SER A 36 -6.58 -1.54 -7.04
N ILE A 37 -5.58 -1.61 -6.17
CA ILE A 37 -5.40 -2.70 -5.21
C ILE A 37 -5.50 -2.17 -3.78
N MET A 38 -5.83 -3.07 -2.85
CA MET A 38 -5.78 -2.79 -1.42
C MET A 38 -4.87 -3.83 -0.78
N LEU A 39 -3.78 -3.35 -0.18
CA LEU A 39 -2.85 -4.18 0.58
C LEU A 39 -3.22 -4.10 2.06
N VAL A 40 -3.20 -5.25 2.73
CA VAL A 40 -3.43 -5.38 4.17
C VAL A 40 -2.27 -6.15 4.76
N GLY A 41 -1.65 -5.63 5.81
CA GLY A 41 -0.44 -6.18 6.40
C GLY A 41 -0.18 -5.61 7.78
N HIS A 42 1.09 -5.68 8.21
CA HIS A 42 1.53 -5.36 9.56
C HIS A 42 2.60 -4.26 9.56
N GLU A 43 2.72 -3.56 10.68
CA GLU A 43 3.86 -2.69 10.98
C GLU A 43 5.05 -3.51 11.48
N PRO A 44 6.31 -3.09 11.22
CA PRO A 44 6.72 -1.89 10.46
C PRO A 44 6.71 -2.08 8.93
N HIS A 45 6.50 -3.30 8.44
CA HIS A 45 6.63 -3.68 7.03
C HIS A 45 5.82 -2.77 6.07
N LEU A 46 4.60 -2.35 6.45
CA LEU A 46 3.82 -1.41 5.64
C LEU A 46 4.45 -0.01 5.56
N THR A 47 4.92 0.54 6.67
CA THR A 47 5.59 1.86 6.69
C THR A 47 6.90 1.84 5.91
N ASP A 48 7.67 0.75 6.02
CA ASP A 48 8.90 0.56 5.24
C ASP A 48 8.60 0.46 3.74
N LEU A 49 7.54 -0.26 3.36
CA LEU A 49 7.09 -0.36 1.97
C LEU A 49 6.64 1.00 1.42
N ILE A 50 5.88 1.77 2.22
CA ILE A 50 5.44 3.12 1.86
C ILE A 50 6.67 4.00 1.60
N SER A 51 7.65 3.99 2.51
CA SER A 51 8.90 4.73 2.36
C SER A 51 9.57 4.36 1.04
N LYS A 52 9.86 3.08 0.78
CA LYS A 52 10.48 2.63 -0.48
C LYS A 52 9.77 3.15 -1.73
N ILE A 53 8.43 3.20 -1.72
CA ILE A 53 7.65 3.66 -2.87
C ILE A 53 7.71 5.18 -3.05
N ILE A 54 7.67 5.98 -1.98
CA ILE A 54 7.48 7.44 -2.11
C ILE A 54 8.77 8.26 -2.02
N SER A 55 9.85 7.71 -1.46
CA SER A 55 11.11 8.45 -1.22
C SER A 55 12.32 7.95 -2.02
N ASN A 56 12.17 6.93 -2.88
CA ASN A 56 13.24 6.39 -3.73
C ASN A 56 14.54 6.15 -2.95
N ASP A 57 14.47 5.24 -1.97
CA ASP A 57 15.53 4.84 -1.02
C ASP A 57 15.79 5.79 0.17
N GLY A 58 15.06 6.90 0.30
CA GLY A 58 15.03 7.69 1.53
C GLY A 58 14.16 7.07 2.64
N THR A 59 14.32 7.50 3.88
CA THR A 59 13.41 7.16 4.99
C THR A 59 12.31 8.20 5.10
N VAL A 60 11.07 7.76 5.35
CA VAL A 60 9.96 8.68 5.63
C VAL A 60 9.40 8.34 7.00
N ASP A 61 9.33 9.35 7.87
CA ASP A 61 8.71 9.21 9.18
C ASP A 61 7.18 9.31 9.05
N ILE A 62 6.53 8.16 8.98
CA ILE A 62 5.07 8.03 8.90
C ILE A 62 4.59 7.11 10.02
N SER A 63 3.57 7.54 10.76
CA SER A 63 2.88 6.69 11.73
C SER A 63 1.57 6.16 11.17
N LEU A 64 1.50 4.84 10.92
CA LEU A 64 0.26 4.16 10.52
C LEU A 64 -0.41 3.49 11.72
N LYS A 65 -1.64 3.92 12.04
CA LYS A 65 -2.46 3.30 13.09
C LYS A 65 -3.13 2.02 12.58
N LYS A 66 -3.36 1.03 13.45
CA LYS A 66 -4.15 -0.18 13.13
C LYS A 66 -5.53 0.22 12.58
N GLY A 67 -5.88 -0.29 11.39
CA GLY A 67 -7.11 0.04 10.68
C GLY A 67 -7.09 1.43 10.00
N GLY A 68 -5.93 2.10 9.99
CA GLY A 68 -5.69 3.27 9.15
C GLY A 68 -5.51 2.87 7.69
N LEU A 69 -5.57 3.87 6.81
CA LEU A 69 -5.46 3.69 5.38
C LEU A 69 -4.46 4.70 4.81
N VAL A 70 -3.62 4.22 3.91
CA VAL A 70 -2.72 5.05 3.11
C VAL A 70 -3.09 4.87 1.65
N HIS A 71 -3.25 5.99 0.94
CA HIS A 71 -3.51 5.99 -0.49
C HIS A 71 -2.29 6.55 -1.22
N ILE A 72 -1.74 5.75 -2.12
CA ILE A 72 -0.59 6.10 -2.95
C ILE A 72 -1.00 5.89 -4.40
N ILE A 73 -0.67 6.85 -5.26
CA ILE A 73 -0.71 6.65 -6.70
C ILE A 73 0.67 6.20 -7.13
N CYS A 74 0.76 4.96 -7.61
CA CYS A 74 2.01 4.35 -8.02
C CYS A 74 2.24 4.49 -9.53
N ASN A 75 3.50 4.64 -9.92
CA ASN A 75 4.00 4.51 -11.28
C ASN A 75 5.00 3.34 -11.30
N ILE A 76 4.84 2.44 -12.26
CA ILE A 76 5.76 1.32 -12.46
C ILE A 76 6.43 1.52 -13.81
N ALA A 77 7.75 1.70 -13.78
CA ALA A 77 8.55 1.90 -14.99
C ALA A 77 9.84 1.08 -14.89
N LYS A 78 10.15 0.31 -15.95
CA LYS A 78 11.39 -0.50 -16.05
C LYS A 78 11.63 -1.39 -14.81
N GLY A 79 10.57 -1.98 -14.26
CA GLY A 79 10.66 -2.87 -13.09
C GLY A 79 10.88 -2.17 -11.74
N LYS A 80 10.91 -0.83 -11.72
CA LYS A 80 10.94 -0.03 -10.50
C LYS A 80 9.54 0.52 -10.20
N ILE A 81 9.22 0.66 -8.92
CA ILE A 81 8.01 1.32 -8.46
C ILE A 81 8.39 2.65 -7.81
N SER A 82 7.64 3.69 -8.14
CA SER A 82 7.63 4.95 -7.41
C SER A 82 6.19 5.38 -7.18
N GLY A 83 5.95 6.31 -6.28
CA GLY A 83 4.59 6.77 -6.05
C GLY A 83 4.49 8.09 -5.32
N SER A 84 3.32 8.70 -5.44
CA SER A 84 2.98 9.91 -4.70
C SER A 84 1.96 9.59 -3.62
N LEU A 85 2.29 9.94 -2.38
CA LEU A 85 1.37 9.88 -1.25
C LEU A 85 0.21 10.85 -1.48
N ARG A 86 -1.03 10.35 -1.49
CA ARG A 86 -2.24 11.19 -1.67
C ARG A 86 -2.96 11.47 -0.37
N SER A 87 -3.03 10.48 0.52
CA SER A 87 -3.66 10.68 1.82
C SER A 87 -3.21 9.62 2.81
N ILE A 88 -3.13 10.02 4.08
CA ILE A 88 -3.02 9.13 5.23
C ILE A 88 -4.24 9.40 6.11
N MET A 89 -4.99 8.37 6.44
CA MET A 89 -6.20 8.49 7.24
C MET A 89 -6.16 7.51 8.41
N THR A 90 -6.34 8.05 9.62
CA THR A 90 -6.53 7.25 10.82
C THR A 90 -7.93 6.62 10.85
N PRO A 91 -8.15 5.56 11.64
CA PRO A 91 -9.48 4.98 11.82
C PRO A 91 -10.53 6.01 12.27
N LYS A 92 -10.13 6.98 13.11
CA LYS A 92 -11.01 8.05 13.58
C LYS A 92 -11.45 8.99 12.45
N GLN A 93 -10.56 9.30 11.51
CA GLN A 93 -10.88 10.12 10.32
C GLN A 93 -11.76 9.35 9.34
N LEU A 94 -11.44 8.09 9.05
CA LEU A 94 -12.24 7.24 8.17
C LEU A 94 -13.69 7.08 8.65
N LYS A 95 -13.89 6.87 9.96
CA LYS A 95 -15.23 6.81 10.57
C LYS A 95 -16.08 8.06 10.35
N LYS A 96 -15.45 9.22 10.15
CA LYS A 96 -16.18 10.47 9.85
C LYS A 96 -16.59 10.58 8.38
N LEU A 97 -15.92 9.86 7.47
CA LEU A 97 -16.20 9.87 6.02
C LEU A 97 -17.28 8.85 5.62
N CYS A 98 -17.46 7.78 6.40
CA CYS A 98 -18.47 6.74 6.14
C CYS A 98 -19.84 7.04 6.79
N ARG A 99 -20.08 8.29 7.21
CA ARG A 99 -21.36 8.74 7.76
C ARG A 99 -22.23 9.38 6.70
#